data_AF-A0A7K3Z2W7-F1
#
_entry.id   AF-A0A7K3Z2W7-F1
#
_cell.length_a   1.000
_cell.length_b   1.000
_cell.length_c   1.000
_cell.angle_alpha   90.00
_cell.angle_beta   90.00
_cell.angle_gamma   90.00
#
_symmetry.space_group_name_H-M   'P 1'
#
loop_
_entity.id
_entity.type
_entity.pdbx_description
1 polymer ?
#
loop_
_entity_poly.entity_id
_entity_poly.type
_entity_poly.pdbx_seq_one_letter_code
_entity_poly.pdbx_strand_id
1 'polypeptide(L)'
;MTIWFCVKTMQMPSEVAHVVCAFNTFDEETPEGKITWYVEKGEGIEEYWKIQSRTEKQKEASCVALVYREGDTVVLGEVADEVLPNFMAPLLAKYGFDYVKWIVANPKR
;
A
#
# COMPACT_ATOMS: atom_id res chain seq x y z
N MET A 1 3.73 -14.43 -0.02
CA MET A 1 3.86 -14.22 1.45
C MET A 1 3.14 -12.93 1.78
N THR A 2 2.49 -12.82 2.94
CA THR A 2 1.73 -11.59 3.24
C THR A 2 2.50 -10.74 4.22
N ILE A 3 2.53 -9.43 3.94
CA ILE A 3 3.27 -8.44 4.70
C ILE A 3 2.30 -7.36 5.16
N TRP A 4 2.43 -6.95 6.41
CA TRP A 4 1.71 -5.83 6.99
C TRP A 4 2.72 -4.79 7.38
N PHE A 5 2.51 -3.55 6.96
CA PHE A 5 3.25 -2.40 7.45
C PHE A 5 2.41 -1.66 8.48
N CYS A 6 3.06 -1.25 9.56
CA CYS A 6 2.48 -0.46 10.63
C CYS A 6 3.24 0.86 10.70
N VAL A 7 2.56 1.97 10.44
CA VAL A 7 3.13 3.32 10.43
C VAL A 7 2.56 4.08 11.61
N LYS A 8 3.38 4.40 12.61
CA LYS A 8 2.98 5.25 13.74
C LYS A 8 2.90 6.70 13.27
N THR A 9 1.69 7.23 13.14
CA THR A 9 1.47 8.59 12.62
C THR A 9 0.08 9.10 12.98
N MET A 10 -0.09 10.42 13.06
CA MET A 10 -1.42 11.04 13.20
C MET A 10 -2.11 11.27 11.85
N GLN A 11 -1.39 11.13 10.73
CA GLN A 11 -1.96 11.29 9.39
C GLN A 11 -3.05 10.26 9.10
N MET A 12 -4.07 10.67 8.36
CA MET A 12 -5.19 9.81 7.98
C MET A 12 -4.70 8.62 7.15
N PRO A 13 -5.39 7.45 7.20
CA PRO A 13 -4.95 6.29 6.43
C PRO A 13 -4.87 6.57 4.92
N SER A 14 -5.75 7.44 4.39
CA SER A 14 -5.67 7.91 3.01
C SER A 14 -4.34 8.62 2.69
N GLU A 15 -3.86 9.51 3.56
CA GLU A 15 -2.59 10.24 3.35
C GLU A 15 -1.40 9.28 3.31
N VAL A 16 -1.38 8.28 4.19
CA VAL A 16 -0.34 7.25 4.21
C VAL A 16 -0.38 6.41 2.93
N ALA A 17 -1.58 6.06 2.45
CA ALA A 17 -1.74 5.36 1.18
C ALA A 17 -1.20 6.19 -0.01
N HIS A 18 -1.43 7.51 -0.02
CA HIS A 18 -0.93 8.39 -1.08
C HIS A 18 0.60 8.47 -1.12
N VAL A 19 1.29 8.35 0.03
CA VAL A 19 2.77 8.27 0.06
C VAL A 19 3.27 7.08 -0.76
N VAL A 20 2.59 5.93 -0.67
CA VAL A 20 2.93 4.74 -1.45
C VAL A 20 2.57 4.96 -2.92
N CYS A 21 1.36 5.42 -3.25
CA CYS A 21 0.96 5.60 -4.65
C CYS A 21 1.83 6.62 -5.40
N ALA A 22 2.23 7.72 -4.74
CA ALA A 22 3.08 8.75 -5.34
C ALA A 22 4.46 8.23 -5.75
N PHE A 23 5.01 7.29 -4.98
CA PHE A 23 6.29 6.64 -5.30
C PHE A 23 6.15 5.65 -6.46
N ASN A 24 4.97 5.04 -6.61
CA ASN A 24 4.72 3.95 -7.56
C ASN A 24 4.06 4.41 -8.86
N THR A 25 4.07 5.71 -9.13
CA THR A 25 3.62 6.27 -10.40
C THR A 25 4.85 6.50 -11.27
N PHE A 26 5.13 5.53 -12.15
CA PHE A 26 6.26 5.61 -13.09
C PHE A 26 5.73 5.84 -14.51
N ASP A 27 6.40 6.69 -15.28
CA ASP A 27 6.15 6.86 -16.71
C ASP A 27 6.91 5.83 -17.58
N GLU A 28 7.66 4.91 -16.95
CA GLU A 28 8.42 3.89 -17.68
C GLU A 28 7.49 2.80 -18.26
N GLU A 29 7.56 2.62 -19.57
CA GLU A 29 6.83 1.62 -20.34
C GLU A 29 7.28 0.21 -19.94
N THR A 30 6.53 -0.45 -19.07
CA THR A 30 6.63 -1.92 -18.96
C THR A 30 6.08 -2.55 -20.25
N PRO A 31 6.41 -3.82 -20.57
CA PRO A 31 5.78 -4.54 -21.67
C PRO A 31 4.24 -4.56 -21.61
N GLU A 32 3.68 -4.32 -20.42
CA GLU A 32 2.24 -4.28 -20.12
C GLU A 32 1.63 -2.87 -20.21
N GLY A 33 2.45 -1.86 -20.49
CA GLY A 33 2.07 -0.44 -20.55
C GLY A 33 2.36 0.30 -19.24
N LYS A 34 1.80 1.50 -19.10
CA LYS A 34 1.93 2.30 -17.88
C LYS A 34 1.17 1.65 -16.72
N ILE A 35 1.85 1.47 -15.59
CA ILE A 35 1.23 1.00 -14.34
C ILE A 35 0.89 2.24 -13.49
N THR A 36 -0.37 2.36 -13.07
CA THR A 36 -0.83 3.46 -12.22
C THR A 36 -1.38 2.91 -10.90
N TRP A 37 -0.91 3.48 -9.80
CA TRP A 37 -1.39 3.17 -8.45
C TRP A 37 -2.24 4.32 -7.94
N TYR A 38 -3.40 4.03 -7.36
CA TYR A 38 -4.31 5.04 -6.84
C TYR A 38 -5.01 4.57 -5.56
N VAL A 39 -5.51 5.53 -4.80
CA VAL A 39 -6.21 5.29 -3.54
C VAL A 39 -7.71 5.37 -3.76
N GLU A 40 -8.44 4.36 -3.28
CA GLU A 40 -9.88 4.30 -3.32
C GLU A 40 -10.43 4.12 -1.91
N LYS A 41 -11.57 4.74 -1.58
CA LYS A 41 -12.21 4.50 -0.28
C LYS A 41 -12.85 3.12 -0.29
N GLY A 42 -12.66 2.37 0.79
CA GLY A 42 -13.32 1.10 1.01
C GLY A 42 -14.84 1.23 1.03
N GLU A 43 -15.52 0.18 0.57
CA GLU A 43 -16.98 0.06 0.67
C GLU A 43 -17.32 -0.70 1.95
N GLY A 44 -18.37 -0.28 2.66
CA GLY A 44 -18.86 -0.95 3.85
C GLY A 44 -19.06 -0.01 5.04
N ILE A 45 -19.21 -0.63 6.23
CA ILE A 45 -19.43 0.08 7.50
C ILE A 45 -18.10 0.53 8.12
N GLU A 46 -17.01 -0.21 7.85
CA GLU A 46 -15.69 0.09 8.36
C GLU A 46 -15.00 1.18 7.53
N GLU A 47 -14.25 2.05 8.21
CA GLU A 47 -13.48 3.11 7.55
C GLU A 47 -12.09 2.59 7.15
N TYR A 48 -11.94 2.21 5.89
CA TYR A 48 -10.68 1.79 5.29
C TYR A 48 -10.51 2.32 3.87
N TRP A 49 -9.30 2.19 3.34
CA TRP A 49 -8.92 2.56 1.98
C TRP A 49 -8.25 1.39 1.29
N LYS A 50 -8.28 1.39 -0.04
CA LYS A 50 -7.66 0.40 -0.89
C LYS A 50 -6.58 1.10 -1.72
N ILE A 51 -5.39 0.52 -1.79
CA ILE A 51 -4.41 0.85 -2.82
C ILE A 51 -4.69 -0.08 -4.00
N GLN A 52 -5.05 0.51 -5.13
CA GLN A 52 -5.36 -0.20 -6.37
C GLN A 52 -4.24 0.01 -7.37
N SER A 53 -3.85 -1.04 -8.09
CA SER A 53 -2.97 -0.96 -9.26
C SER A 53 -3.75 -1.29 -10.52
N ARG A 54 -3.52 -0.52 -11.59
CA ARG A 54 -4.08 -0.80 -12.90
C ARG A 54 -3.03 -0.60 -13.98
N THR A 55 -2.96 -1.54 -14.92
CA THR A 55 -2.21 -1.38 -16.16
C THR A 55 -3.13 -0.96 -17.30
N GLU A 56 -2.60 -0.31 -18.34
CA GLU A 56 -3.39 0.11 -19.51
C GLU A 56 -4.10 -1.07 -20.21
N LYS A 57 -3.48 -2.25 -20.19
CA LYS A 57 -4.04 -3.48 -20.78
C LYS A 57 -5.08 -4.15 -19.87
N GLN A 58 -5.13 -3.81 -18.58
CA GLN A 58 -6.09 -4.38 -17.64
C GLN A 58 -7.44 -3.65 -17.67
N LYS A 59 -8.51 -4.44 -17.82
CA LYS A 59 -9.88 -3.96 -17.69
C LYS A 59 -10.25 -3.62 -16.24
N GLU A 60 -9.75 -4.40 -15.29
CA GLU A 60 -10.08 -4.29 -13.86
C GLU A 60 -8.82 -3.97 -13.05
N ALA A 61 -8.98 -3.16 -12.01
CA ALA A 61 -7.90 -2.85 -11.09
C ALA A 61 -7.67 -3.99 -10.09
N SER A 62 -6.42 -4.18 -9.69
CA SER A 62 -6.03 -5.16 -8.67
C SER A 62 -5.78 -4.46 -7.34
N CYS A 63 -6.39 -5.00 -6.27
CA CYS A 63 -6.17 -4.49 -4.92
C CYS A 63 -4.79 -4.93 -4.42
N VAL A 64 -3.92 -3.97 -4.13
CA VAL A 64 -2.53 -4.21 -3.69
C VAL A 64 -2.41 -4.19 -2.17
N ALA A 65 -3.21 -3.36 -1.50
CA ALA A 65 -3.21 -3.27 -0.04
C ALA A 65 -4.52 -2.69 0.49
N LEU A 66 -4.86 -3.09 1.72
CA LEU A 66 -5.88 -2.43 2.54
C LEU A 66 -5.19 -1.48 3.51
N VAL A 67 -5.73 -0.27 3.69
CA VAL A 67 -5.15 0.77 4.53
C VAL A 67 -6.18 1.26 5.53
N TYR A 68 -5.90 1.10 6.82
CA TYR A 68 -6.85 1.42 7.90
C TYR A 68 -6.14 1.90 9.16
N ARG A 69 -6.92 2.48 10.08
CA ARG A 69 -6.44 2.95 11.38
C ARG A 69 -6.60 1.87 12.44
N GLU A 70 -5.57 1.65 13.24
CA GLU A 70 -5.63 0.88 14.48
C GLU A 70 -4.90 1.66 15.58
N GLY A 71 -5.65 2.22 16.54
CA GLY A 71 -5.08 3.07 17.60
C GLY A 71 -4.33 4.30 17.05
N ASP A 72 -3.04 4.44 17.40
CA ASP A 72 -2.14 5.51 16.94
C ASP A 72 -1.37 5.14 15.65
N THR A 73 -1.73 4.03 15.02
CA THR A 73 -1.00 3.43 13.90
C THR A 73 -1.89 3.31 12.68
N VAL A 74 -1.32 3.58 11.50
CA VAL A 74 -1.94 3.25 10.21
C VAL A 74 -1.35 1.94 9.73
N VAL A 75 -2.21 0.98 9.42
CA VAL A 75 -1.82 -0.34 8.91
C VAL A 75 -2.01 -0.35 7.40
N LEU A 76 -1.01 -0.82 6.66
CA LEU A 76 -1.09 -1.22 5.26
C LEU A 76 -0.95 -2.73 5.22
N GLY A 77 -2.08 -3.42 5.08
CA GLY A 77 -2.17 -4.88 5.18
C GLY A 77 -2.37 -5.56 3.84
N GLU A 78 -2.21 -6.88 3.88
CA GLU A 78 -2.41 -7.78 2.73
C GLU A 78 -1.43 -7.55 1.56
N VAL A 79 -0.27 -6.96 1.86
CA VAL A 79 0.74 -6.65 0.85
C VAL A 79 1.46 -7.93 0.43
N ALA A 80 1.51 -8.19 -0.88
CA ALA A 80 2.28 -9.28 -1.45
C ALA A 80 3.80 -8.97 -1.41
N ASP A 81 4.62 -10.00 -1.26
CA ASP A 81 6.08 -9.87 -1.22
C ASP A 81 6.68 -9.36 -2.54
N GLU A 82 6.01 -9.61 -3.66
CA GLU A 82 6.40 -9.16 -5.00
C GLU A 82 6.48 -7.62 -5.11
N VAL A 83 5.67 -6.91 -4.33
CA VAL A 83 5.61 -5.44 -4.30
C VAL A 83 6.23 -4.84 -3.04
N LEU A 84 6.95 -5.63 -2.24
CA LEU A 84 7.55 -5.16 -0.98
C LEU A 84 8.38 -3.87 -1.14
N PRO A 85 9.27 -3.72 -2.14
CA PRO A 85 10.07 -2.50 -2.30
C PRO A 85 9.21 -1.24 -2.51
N ASN A 86 8.08 -1.40 -3.19
CA ASN A 86 7.12 -0.34 -3.52
C ASN A 86 6.45 0.25 -2.26
N PHE A 87 6.42 -0.48 -1.15
CA PHE A 87 5.90 -0.01 0.13
C PHE A 87 7.04 0.41 1.07
N MET A 88 8.03 -0.45 1.23
CA MET A 88 9.10 -0.24 2.21
C MET A 88 9.90 1.03 1.92
N ALA A 89 10.28 1.27 0.66
CA ALA A 89 11.08 2.45 0.29
C ALA A 89 10.36 3.78 0.59
N PRO A 90 9.12 4.03 0.11
CA PRO A 90 8.45 5.31 0.37
C PRO A 90 8.05 5.49 1.84
N LEU A 91 7.66 4.42 2.53
CA LEU A 91 7.31 4.53 3.95
C LEU A 91 8.54 4.86 4.79
N LEU A 92 9.68 4.20 4.57
CA LEU A 92 10.92 4.51 5.27
C LEU A 92 11.46 5.90 4.90
N ALA A 93 11.37 6.30 3.63
CA ALA A 93 11.80 7.63 3.20
C ALA A 93 10.97 8.76 3.85
N LYS A 94 9.66 8.55 4.01
CA LYS A 94 8.76 9.57 4.59
C LYS A 94 8.77 9.58 6.11
N TYR A 95 8.77 8.41 6.75
CA TYR A 95 8.54 8.27 8.19
C TYR A 95 9.76 7.78 8.98
N GLY A 96 10.69 7.06 8.37
CA GLY A 96 11.88 6.52 9.04
C GLY A 96 11.65 5.24 9.85
N PHE A 97 12.74 4.59 10.26
CA PHE A 97 12.74 3.29 10.95
C PHE A 97 12.09 3.30 12.35
N ASP A 98 12.02 4.47 12.98
CA ASP A 98 11.40 4.61 14.30
C ASP A 98 9.88 4.48 14.22
N TYR A 99 9.29 4.87 13.10
CA TYR A 99 7.85 4.97 12.90
C TYR A 99 7.26 3.85 12.04
N VAL A 100 8.09 3.15 11.27
CA VAL A 100 7.66 2.03 10.41
C VAL A 100 8.07 0.70 11.04
N LYS A 101 7.10 -0.20 11.23
CA LYS A 101 7.29 -1.61 11.58
C LYS A 101 6.63 -2.47 10.52
N TRP A 102 7.08 -3.72 10.37
CA TRP A 102 6.43 -4.67 9.48
C TRP A 102 6.36 -6.06 10.09
N ILE A 103 5.32 -6.79 9.73
CA ILE A 103 5.08 -8.17 10.13
C ILE A 103 5.02 -8.99 8.85
N VAL A 104 5.72 -10.12 8.86
CA VAL A 104 5.72 -11.08 7.76
C VAL A 104 5.01 -12.33 8.24
N ALA A 105 3.89 -12.69 7.61
CA ALA A 105 3.23 -13.97 7.85
C ALA A 105 3.35 -14.85 6.62
N ASN A 106 3.83 -16.07 6.86
CA ASN A 106 3.75 -17.14 5.87
C ASN A 106 2.47 -17.93 6.15
N PRO A 107 1.49 -17.97 5.23
CA PRO A 107 0.25 -18.73 5.44
C PRO A 107 0.48 -20.24 5.55
N LYS A 108 1.70 -20.74 5.26
CA LYS A 108 2.07 -22.15 5.46
C LYS A 108 2.51 -22.40 6.91
N ARG A 109 1.55 -22.85 7.73
CA ARG A 109 1.78 -23.83 8.80
C ARG A 109 0.69 -24.88 8.75
#